data_AF-A0A511B910-F1
#
_entry.id   AF-A0A511B910-F1
#
_cell.length_a   1.000
_cell.length_b   1.000
_cell.length_c   1.000
_cell.angle_alpha   90.00
_cell.angle_beta   90.00
_cell.angle_gamma   90.00
#
_symmetry.space_group_name_H-M   'P 1'
#
loop_
_entity.id
_entity.type
_entity.pdbx_description
1 polymer ?
#
loop_
_entity_poly.entity_id
_entity_poly.type
_entity_poly.pdbx_seq_one_letter_code
_entity_poly.pdbx_strand_id
1 'polypeptide(L)'
;MKAMRSPSLLSGKHLLSLTDRYVLKQLLVGLLALTGGAVALIWLTQSLQFVSMIVQHGLSLRVFLQLTSLMLPSFVAVILPITTFLVILFTYQRMAGDRELTVMRAAGLSPLELARPGLICTLLSVGFCYLLTLWIAPVSYHAFHRYEFQIRNRMAAFLLQDGVFTTVSGNLTVYIRSRDTNGILHGILVEDDRDPDAHTTILAEHGTMIIVANQPRVVLYNGSREEIDRHTGRLNVLSFGRNTIDLSSSRKEDHEERDATEMPLHDLFHPDPHEVSERDRGKFAVEGWHRMTSPLTVLSFALIGLVCVLRGAFSRHGNITRPMLAILTVVGLLALSLMLQNLAGRNLALVPLIWIEALLPGIVCLVLLFAEQWTGGSSTRKNSP
;
A
#
# COMPACT_ATOMS: atom_id res chain seq x y z
N MET A 1 -60.40 21.70 37.87
CA MET A 1 -60.27 20.51 36.99
C MET A 1 -59.48 20.93 35.75
N LYS A 2 -58.14 20.90 35.81
CA LYS A 2 -57.23 21.34 34.73
C LYS A 2 -56.21 20.22 34.55
N ALA A 3 -56.35 19.49 33.44
CA ALA A 3 -55.60 18.28 33.14
C ALA A 3 -54.08 18.57 33.01
N MET A 4 -53.34 18.10 34.01
CA MET A 4 -52.20 17.19 33.87
C MET A 4 -51.35 17.37 32.60
N ARG A 5 -50.35 18.27 32.68
CA ARG A 5 -49.13 18.19 31.86
C ARG A 5 -48.26 17.07 32.44
N SER A 6 -48.10 15.97 31.74
CA SER A 6 -46.97 15.06 31.96
C SER A 6 -45.79 15.52 31.09
N PRO A 7 -44.62 15.79 31.67
CA PRO A 7 -43.37 15.88 30.92
C PRO A 7 -42.85 14.46 30.74
N SER A 8 -42.94 13.89 29.53
CA SER A 8 -42.21 12.68 29.17
C SER A 8 -40.72 13.01 28.94
N LEU A 9 -40.06 13.41 30.02
CA LEU A 9 -38.64 13.16 30.23
C LEU A 9 -38.49 11.65 30.43
N LEU A 10 -37.41 11.05 29.91
CA LEU A 10 -37.10 9.60 29.92
C LEU A 10 -37.52 8.83 28.66
N SER A 11 -36.98 9.21 27.51
CA SER A 11 -36.65 8.23 26.46
C SER A 11 -35.13 8.13 26.42
N GLY A 12 -34.61 6.93 26.70
CA GLY A 12 -33.18 6.67 26.89
C GLY A 12 -32.36 7.24 25.74
N LYS A 13 -31.34 8.03 26.08
CA LYS A 13 -30.35 8.53 25.12
C LYS A 13 -29.56 7.35 24.56
N HIS A 14 -30.09 6.68 23.54
CA HIS A 14 -29.20 5.98 22.61
C HIS A 14 -28.25 7.03 22.04
N LEU A 15 -26.95 6.81 22.20
CA LEU A 15 -25.89 7.69 21.70
C LEU A 15 -26.07 8.07 20.21
N LEU A 16 -26.80 7.24 19.46
CA LEU A 16 -27.13 7.43 18.04
C LEU A 16 -28.65 7.43 17.84
N SER A 17 -29.16 8.42 17.12
CA SER A 17 -30.57 8.47 16.70
C SER A 17 -30.87 7.38 15.67
N LEU A 18 -32.16 7.08 15.43
CA LEU A 18 -32.57 6.12 14.40
C LEU A 18 -32.12 6.58 13.00
N THR A 19 -32.16 7.88 12.73
CA THR A 19 -31.65 8.50 11.50
C THR A 19 -30.14 8.34 11.37
N ASP A 20 -29.37 8.54 12.46
CA ASP A 20 -27.93 8.34 12.44
C ASP A 20 -27.56 6.90 12.08
N ARG A 21 -28.26 5.91 12.64
CA ARG A 21 -28.01 4.49 12.36
C ARG A 21 -28.34 4.12 10.92
N TYR A 22 -29.42 4.67 10.38
CA TYR A 22 -29.83 4.45 9.00
C TYR A 22 -28.74 4.93 8.03
N VAL A 23 -28.32 6.19 8.17
CA VAL A 23 -27.29 6.79 7.30
C VAL A 23 -25.94 6.11 7.50
N LEU A 24 -25.54 5.83 8.75
CA LEU A 24 -24.29 5.15 9.05
C LEU A 24 -24.25 3.74 8.44
N LYS A 25 -25.35 2.99 8.47
CA LYS A 25 -25.41 1.66 7.82
C LYS A 25 -25.22 1.78 6.31
N GLN A 26 -25.85 2.77 5.67
CA GLN A 26 -25.69 3.00 4.24
C GLN A 26 -24.25 3.39 3.88
N LEU A 27 -23.62 4.24 4.69
CA LEU A 27 -22.22 4.62 4.53
C LEU A 27 -21.28 3.43 4.72
N LEU A 28 -21.43 2.63 5.78
CA LEU A 28 -20.54 1.50 6.04
C LEU A 28 -20.68 0.41 4.98
N VAL A 29 -21.91 0.08 4.56
CA VAL A 29 -22.13 -0.90 3.48
C VAL A 29 -21.56 -0.37 2.15
N GLY A 30 -21.78 0.89 1.84
CA GLY A 30 -21.21 1.54 0.65
C GLY A 30 -19.68 1.54 0.68
N LEU A 31 -19.07 1.81 1.85
CA LEU A 31 -17.62 1.81 2.05
C LEU A 31 -17.01 0.43 1.87
N LEU A 32 -17.61 -0.60 2.46
CA LEU A 32 -17.15 -1.98 2.28
C LEU A 32 -17.27 -2.43 0.82
N ALA A 33 -18.40 -2.14 0.17
CA ALA A 33 -18.62 -2.51 -1.23
C ALA A 33 -17.65 -1.79 -2.18
N LEU A 34 -17.51 -0.47 -2.05
CA LEU A 34 -16.65 0.32 -2.93
C LEU A 34 -15.17 0.02 -2.70
N THR A 35 -14.74 -0.07 -1.44
CA THR A 35 -13.34 -0.41 -1.10
C THR A 35 -13.02 -1.83 -1.51
N GLY A 36 -13.90 -2.81 -1.23
CA GLY A 36 -13.71 -4.19 -1.65
C GLY A 36 -13.63 -4.33 -3.17
N GLY A 37 -14.51 -3.65 -3.92
CA GLY A 37 -14.49 -3.63 -5.38
C GLY A 37 -13.22 -3.00 -5.95
N ALA A 38 -12.80 -1.85 -5.42
CA ALA A 38 -11.58 -1.18 -5.84
C ALA A 38 -10.32 -2.00 -5.52
N VAL A 39 -10.24 -2.57 -4.33
CA VAL A 39 -9.13 -3.45 -3.91
C VAL A 39 -9.08 -4.69 -4.78
N ALA A 40 -10.22 -5.32 -5.09
CA ALA A 40 -10.28 -6.48 -5.98
C ALA A 40 -9.78 -6.14 -7.40
N LEU A 41 -10.12 -4.95 -7.92
CA LEU A 41 -9.64 -4.47 -9.21
C LEU A 41 -8.13 -4.25 -9.22
N ILE A 42 -7.58 -3.56 -8.21
CA ILE A 42 -6.13 -3.36 -8.08
C ILE A 42 -5.41 -4.69 -7.89
N TRP A 43 -5.95 -5.58 -7.06
CA TRP A 43 -5.36 -6.90 -6.85
C TRP A 43 -5.32 -7.69 -8.14
N LEU A 44 -6.40 -7.67 -8.94
CA LEU A 44 -6.42 -8.31 -10.25
C LEU A 44 -5.30 -7.76 -11.16
N THR A 45 -5.20 -6.44 -11.33
CA THR A 45 -4.21 -5.84 -12.23
C THR A 45 -2.76 -6.04 -11.76
N GLN A 46 -2.50 -5.92 -10.46
CA GLN A 46 -1.16 -6.13 -9.89
C GLN A 46 -0.76 -7.60 -9.93
N SER A 47 -1.71 -8.52 -9.68
CA SER A 47 -1.43 -9.95 -9.71
C SER A 47 -0.97 -10.46 -11.08
N LEU A 48 -1.40 -9.81 -12.19
CA LEU A 48 -1.00 -10.18 -13.55
C LEU A 48 0.52 -10.10 -13.76
N GLN A 49 1.22 -9.18 -13.08
CA GLN A 49 2.68 -9.08 -13.19
C GLN A 49 3.37 -10.33 -12.65
N PHE A 50 2.79 -10.95 -11.61
CA PHE A 50 3.29 -12.18 -10.99
C PHE A 50 2.83 -13.47 -11.70
N VAL A 51 1.83 -13.40 -12.60
CA VAL A 51 1.40 -14.56 -13.40
C VAL A 51 2.52 -15.04 -14.32
N SER A 52 3.37 -14.13 -14.81
CA SER A 52 4.57 -14.49 -15.58
C SER A 52 5.47 -15.48 -14.82
N MET A 53 5.63 -15.31 -13.50
CA MET A 53 6.39 -16.25 -12.67
C MET A 53 5.73 -17.63 -12.60
N ILE A 54 4.41 -17.72 -12.57
CA ILE A 54 3.68 -19.00 -12.63
C ILE A 54 3.92 -19.71 -13.96
N VAL A 55 3.71 -19.00 -15.07
CA VAL A 55 3.76 -19.58 -16.41
C VAL A 55 5.18 -19.99 -16.78
N GLN A 56 6.18 -19.19 -16.43
CA GLN A 56 7.57 -19.44 -16.80
C GLN A 56 8.27 -20.41 -15.84
N HIS A 57 7.89 -20.45 -14.57
CA HIS A 57 8.66 -21.15 -13.54
C HIS A 57 7.87 -22.25 -12.80
N GLY A 58 6.59 -22.47 -13.12
CA GLY A 58 5.79 -23.57 -12.54
C GLY A 58 5.34 -23.35 -11.10
N LEU A 59 5.24 -22.09 -10.64
CA LEU A 59 4.75 -21.75 -9.31
C LEU A 59 3.33 -22.26 -9.07
N SER A 60 3.09 -22.92 -7.94
CA SER A 60 1.74 -23.37 -7.59
C SER A 60 0.78 -22.19 -7.38
N LEU A 61 -0.48 -22.33 -7.84
CA LEU A 61 -1.51 -21.30 -7.67
C LEU A 61 -1.71 -20.88 -6.21
N ARG A 62 -1.55 -21.82 -5.26
CA ARG A 62 -1.63 -21.54 -3.82
C ARG A 62 -0.55 -20.56 -3.37
N VAL A 63 0.69 -20.75 -3.81
CA VAL A 63 1.82 -19.87 -3.45
C VAL A 63 1.62 -18.48 -4.03
N PHE A 64 1.13 -18.39 -5.27
CA PHE A 64 0.78 -17.12 -5.90
C PHE A 64 -0.33 -16.37 -5.14
N LEU A 65 -1.42 -17.05 -4.79
CA LEU A 65 -2.51 -16.44 -4.02
C LEU A 65 -2.02 -15.97 -2.65
N GLN A 66 -1.19 -16.76 -1.97
CA GLN A 66 -0.60 -16.37 -0.70
C GLN A 66 0.31 -15.15 -0.83
N LEU A 67 1.20 -15.13 -1.84
CA LEU A 67 2.10 -14.01 -2.10
C LEU A 67 1.32 -12.73 -2.40
N THR A 68 0.39 -12.78 -3.35
CA THR A 68 -0.38 -11.60 -3.77
C THR A 68 -1.37 -11.13 -2.68
N SER A 69 -1.88 -12.02 -1.82
CA SER A 69 -2.76 -11.65 -0.70
C SER A 69 -2.05 -10.78 0.35
N LEU A 70 -0.73 -10.89 0.49
CA LEU A 70 0.06 -10.06 1.39
C LEU A 70 0.05 -8.58 0.97
N MET A 71 -0.28 -8.27 -0.29
CA MET A 71 -0.38 -6.88 -0.77
C MET A 71 -1.73 -6.21 -0.46
N LEU A 72 -2.76 -7.00 -0.14
CA LEU A 72 -4.13 -6.49 0.07
C LEU A 72 -4.22 -5.39 1.14
N PRO A 73 -3.58 -5.51 2.33
CA PRO A 73 -3.67 -4.47 3.35
C PRO A 73 -3.13 -3.12 2.87
N SER A 74 -2.06 -3.13 2.07
CA SER A 74 -1.47 -1.92 1.50
C SER A 74 -2.42 -1.28 0.47
N PHE A 75 -3.08 -2.07 -0.38
CA PHE A 75 -4.09 -1.54 -1.30
C PHE A 75 -5.27 -0.92 -0.56
N VAL A 76 -5.72 -1.54 0.54
CA VAL A 76 -6.78 -0.97 1.38
C VAL A 76 -6.33 0.36 1.97
N ALA A 77 -5.12 0.45 2.52
CA ALA A 77 -4.60 1.68 3.13
C ALA A 77 -4.59 2.86 2.15
N VAL A 78 -4.15 2.63 0.91
CA VAL A 78 -4.06 3.66 -0.15
C VAL A 78 -5.44 4.09 -0.65
N ILE A 79 -6.37 3.16 -0.82
CA ILE A 79 -7.69 3.44 -1.41
C ILE A 79 -8.67 4.05 -0.40
N LEU A 80 -8.54 3.72 0.89
CA LEU A 80 -9.54 4.07 1.93
C LEU A 80 -9.89 5.57 2.01
N PRO A 81 -8.94 6.53 1.93
CA PRO A 81 -9.27 7.96 1.94
C PRO A 81 -10.18 8.35 0.77
N ILE A 82 -9.93 7.79 -0.40
CA ILE A 82 -10.67 8.08 -1.63
C ILE A 82 -12.07 7.48 -1.54
N THR A 83 -12.19 6.21 -1.14
CA THR A 83 -13.50 5.54 -1.07
C THR A 83 -14.38 6.10 0.04
N THR A 84 -13.79 6.50 1.18
CA THR A 84 -14.52 7.20 2.25
C THR A 84 -15.15 8.48 1.73
N PHE A 85 -14.37 9.30 1.02
CA PHE A 85 -14.88 10.52 0.38
C PHE A 85 -15.99 10.22 -0.63
N LEU A 86 -15.75 9.30 -1.57
CA LEU A 86 -16.74 8.99 -2.62
C LEU A 86 -18.04 8.46 -2.02
N VAL A 87 -17.97 7.57 -1.04
CA VAL A 87 -19.16 6.99 -0.39
C VAL A 87 -19.94 8.04 0.36
N ILE A 88 -19.27 8.93 1.09
CA ILE A 88 -19.92 10.06 1.76
C ILE A 88 -20.56 10.97 0.71
N LEU A 89 -19.80 11.41 -0.30
CA LEU A 89 -20.30 12.31 -1.35
C LEU A 89 -21.54 11.73 -2.05
N PHE A 90 -21.46 10.50 -2.55
CA PHE A 90 -22.56 9.89 -3.32
C PHE A 90 -23.75 9.50 -2.45
N THR A 91 -23.54 9.04 -1.21
CA THR A 91 -24.64 8.72 -0.29
C THR A 91 -25.42 9.98 0.05
N TYR A 92 -24.75 11.06 0.45
CA TYR A 92 -25.40 12.32 0.76
C TYR A 92 -26.03 12.95 -0.48
N GLN A 93 -25.37 12.87 -1.65
CA GLN A 93 -25.93 13.36 -2.91
C GLN A 93 -27.20 12.61 -3.30
N ARG A 94 -27.24 11.28 -3.10
CA ARG A 94 -28.43 10.47 -3.32
C ARG A 94 -29.55 10.85 -2.36
N MET A 95 -29.27 10.95 -1.06
CA MET A 95 -30.25 11.39 -0.06
C MET A 95 -30.80 12.81 -0.34
N ALA A 96 -29.97 13.69 -0.90
CA ALA A 96 -30.40 15.01 -1.34
C ALA A 96 -31.32 14.93 -2.57
N GLY A 97 -31.04 14.02 -3.52
CA GLY A 97 -31.89 13.76 -4.69
C GLY A 97 -33.23 13.11 -4.34
N ASP A 98 -33.21 12.16 -3.40
CA ASP A 98 -34.39 11.43 -2.90
C ASP A 98 -35.22 12.28 -1.91
N ARG A 99 -34.85 13.55 -1.69
CA ARG A 99 -35.46 14.51 -0.75
C ARG A 99 -35.43 14.12 0.73
N GLU A 100 -34.74 13.05 1.11
CA GLU A 100 -34.58 12.64 2.51
C GLU A 100 -33.91 13.75 3.33
N LEU A 101 -32.85 14.35 2.78
CA LEU A 101 -32.13 15.45 3.43
C LEU A 101 -33.02 16.69 3.62
N THR A 102 -33.93 16.95 2.68
CA THR A 102 -34.90 18.06 2.77
C THR A 102 -35.90 17.83 3.89
N VAL A 103 -36.44 16.61 3.98
CA VAL A 103 -37.41 16.25 5.02
C VAL A 103 -36.75 16.31 6.40
N MET A 104 -35.52 15.82 6.53
CA MET A 104 -34.76 15.91 7.77
C MET A 104 -34.50 17.36 8.20
N ARG A 105 -34.12 18.26 7.27
CA ARG A 105 -33.97 19.69 7.55
C ARG A 105 -35.31 20.34 7.95
N ALA A 106 -36.40 19.99 7.28
CA ALA A 106 -37.74 20.49 7.60
C ALA A 106 -38.23 20.00 8.98
N ALA A 107 -37.78 18.84 9.43
CA ALA A 107 -38.01 18.32 10.79
C ALA A 107 -37.15 19.02 11.86
N GLY A 108 -36.32 20.00 11.49
CA GLY A 108 -35.52 20.80 12.41
C GLY A 108 -34.12 20.27 12.68
N LEU A 109 -33.64 19.26 11.95
CA LEU A 109 -32.28 18.75 12.10
C LEU A 109 -31.26 19.78 11.59
N SER A 110 -30.29 20.10 12.44
CA SER A 110 -29.20 21.01 12.11
C SER A 110 -28.21 20.39 11.11
N PRO A 111 -27.46 21.19 10.34
CA PRO A 111 -26.41 20.71 9.45
C PRO A 111 -25.37 19.80 10.13
N LEU A 112 -25.07 20.05 11.40
CA LEU A 112 -24.15 19.24 12.20
C LEU A 112 -24.73 17.88 12.59
N GLU A 113 -26.01 17.82 12.94
CA GLU A 113 -26.70 16.55 13.20
C GLU A 113 -26.77 15.71 11.92
N LEU A 114 -27.00 16.35 10.78
CA LEU A 114 -26.96 15.70 9.46
C LEU A 114 -25.57 15.19 9.09
N ALA A 115 -24.51 15.91 9.47
CA ALA A 115 -23.12 15.53 9.23
C ALA A 115 -22.62 14.41 10.16
N ARG A 116 -23.23 14.28 11.35
CA ARG A 116 -22.80 13.36 12.41
C ARG A 116 -22.55 11.91 11.96
N PRO A 117 -23.46 11.21 11.25
CA PRO A 117 -23.18 9.85 10.78
C PRO A 117 -22.01 9.79 9.79
N GLY A 118 -21.86 10.79 8.93
CA GLY A 118 -20.70 10.94 8.05
C GLY A 118 -19.39 11.13 8.82
N LEU A 119 -19.39 11.97 9.86
CA LEU A 119 -18.23 12.19 10.73
C LEU A 119 -17.83 10.93 11.50
N ILE A 120 -18.82 10.16 12.00
CA ILE A 120 -18.55 8.88 12.67
C ILE A 120 -17.91 7.89 11.70
N CYS A 121 -18.47 7.74 10.49
CA CYS A 121 -17.88 6.89 9.44
C CYS A 121 -16.44 7.31 9.10
N THR A 122 -16.22 8.62 9.02
CA THR A 122 -14.90 9.20 8.76
C THR A 122 -13.91 8.88 9.87
N LEU A 123 -14.28 9.06 11.14
CA LEU A 123 -13.42 8.76 12.28
C LEU A 123 -13.08 7.26 12.37
N LEU A 124 -14.04 6.39 12.09
CA LEU A 124 -13.80 4.94 11.98
C LEU A 124 -12.80 4.63 10.85
N SER A 125 -12.94 5.29 9.71
CA SER A 125 -12.05 5.12 8.56
C SER A 125 -10.64 5.65 8.84
N VAL A 126 -10.50 6.79 9.53
CA VAL A 126 -9.20 7.33 10.00
C VAL A 126 -8.53 6.34 10.94
N GLY A 127 -9.24 5.84 11.94
CA GLY A 127 -8.70 4.86 12.90
C GLY A 127 -8.27 3.55 12.22
N PHE A 128 -9.07 3.06 11.28
CA PHE A 128 -8.75 1.86 10.50
C PHE A 128 -7.55 2.10 9.55
N CYS A 129 -7.46 3.28 8.93
CA CYS A 129 -6.33 3.67 8.09
C CYS A 129 -5.02 3.74 8.91
N TYR A 130 -5.06 4.28 10.12
CA TYR A 130 -3.91 4.27 11.03
C TYR A 130 -3.49 2.85 11.40
N LEU A 131 -4.44 1.99 11.74
CA LEU A 131 -4.17 0.57 12.03
C LEU A 131 -3.49 -0.13 10.85
N LEU A 132 -3.99 0.10 9.63
CA LEU A 132 -3.40 -0.46 8.43
C LEU A 132 -2.00 0.08 8.17
N THR A 133 -1.83 1.40 8.17
CA THR A 133 -0.58 2.05 7.73
C THR A 133 0.56 1.87 8.73
N LEU A 134 0.27 1.92 10.04
CA LEU A 134 1.32 1.86 11.06
C LEU A 134 1.69 0.43 11.45
N TRP A 135 0.75 -0.52 11.38
CA TRP A 135 0.95 -1.86 11.96
C TRP A 135 0.84 -2.97 10.90
N ILE A 136 -0.26 -3.01 10.15
CA ILE A 136 -0.54 -4.16 9.26
C ILE A 136 0.31 -4.10 7.99
N ALA A 137 0.35 -2.95 7.32
CA ALA A 137 1.04 -2.79 6.04
C ALA A 137 2.55 -3.07 6.15
N PRO A 138 3.32 -2.56 7.14
CA PRO A 138 4.74 -2.87 7.26
C PRO A 138 5.00 -4.36 7.48
N VAL A 139 4.20 -5.02 8.34
CA VAL A 139 4.31 -6.46 8.61
C VAL A 139 4.01 -7.27 7.35
N SER A 140 2.96 -6.90 6.63
CA SER A 140 2.57 -7.52 5.36
C SER A 140 3.64 -7.37 4.28
N TYR A 141 4.26 -6.19 4.19
CA TYR A 141 5.27 -5.89 3.19
C TYR A 141 6.60 -6.63 3.47
N HIS A 142 7.03 -6.67 4.74
CA HIS A 142 8.16 -7.53 5.14
C HIS A 142 7.91 -9.01 4.87
N ALA A 143 6.71 -9.50 5.16
CA ALA A 143 6.34 -10.88 4.87
C ALA A 143 6.30 -11.16 3.35
N PHE A 144 5.83 -10.19 2.55
CA PHE A 144 5.83 -10.27 1.09
C PHE A 144 7.24 -10.45 0.54
N HIS A 145 8.19 -9.57 0.85
CA HIS A 145 9.56 -9.68 0.31
C HIS A 145 10.29 -10.92 0.82
N ARG A 146 10.10 -11.28 2.09
CA ARG A 146 10.68 -12.53 2.62
C ARG A 146 10.14 -13.74 1.85
N TYR A 147 8.85 -13.75 1.52
CA TYR A 147 8.24 -14.86 0.78
C TYR A 147 8.63 -14.85 -0.70
N GLU A 148 8.70 -13.67 -1.33
CA GLU A 148 9.20 -13.47 -2.68
C GLU A 148 10.66 -13.95 -2.82
N PHE A 149 11.54 -13.55 -1.90
CA PHE A 149 12.94 -13.98 -1.87
C PHE A 149 13.07 -15.49 -1.71
N GLN A 150 12.28 -16.10 -0.81
CA GLN A 150 12.24 -17.55 -0.65
C GLN A 150 11.77 -18.26 -1.92
N ILE A 151 10.77 -17.71 -2.60
CA ILE A 151 10.28 -18.21 -3.88
C ILE A 151 11.40 -18.11 -4.92
N ARG A 152 11.98 -16.92 -5.13
CA ARG A 152 13.05 -16.67 -6.10
C ARG A 152 14.25 -17.58 -5.89
N ASN A 153 14.69 -17.77 -4.64
CA ASN A 153 15.80 -18.67 -4.32
C ASN A 153 15.45 -20.15 -4.52
N ARG A 154 14.23 -20.57 -4.22
CA ARG A 154 13.78 -21.93 -4.56
C ARG A 154 13.68 -22.10 -6.08
N MET A 155 13.27 -21.07 -6.82
CA MET A 155 13.18 -21.07 -8.27
C MET A 155 14.56 -21.14 -8.93
N ALA A 156 15.59 -20.50 -8.39
CA ALA A 156 16.97 -20.62 -8.88
C ALA A 156 17.43 -22.10 -8.94
N ALA A 157 16.91 -22.94 -8.04
CA ALA A 157 17.16 -24.39 -8.08
C ALA A 157 16.43 -25.12 -9.22
N PHE A 158 15.29 -24.59 -9.67
CA PHE A 158 14.44 -25.12 -10.75
C PHE A 158 14.74 -24.49 -12.13
N LEU A 159 15.39 -23.32 -12.15
CA LEU A 159 15.68 -22.52 -13.34
C LEU A 159 16.74 -23.15 -14.26
N LEU A 160 17.53 -24.08 -13.73
CA LEU A 160 18.56 -24.79 -14.48
C LEU A 160 17.92 -25.76 -15.48
N GLN A 161 17.75 -25.27 -16.71
CA GLN A 161 17.24 -26.04 -17.84
C GLN A 161 18.35 -26.89 -18.46
N ASP A 162 18.01 -28.13 -18.79
CA ASP A 162 18.94 -29.05 -19.45
C ASP A 162 19.22 -28.57 -20.88
N GLY A 163 20.49 -28.54 -21.27
CA GLY A 163 20.94 -28.21 -22.63
C GLY A 163 20.95 -26.72 -22.98
N VAL A 164 20.68 -25.82 -22.02
CA VAL A 164 20.67 -24.36 -22.25
C VAL A 164 21.56 -23.65 -21.22
N PHE A 165 22.30 -22.64 -21.65
CA PHE A 165 23.04 -21.76 -20.74
C PHE A 165 22.03 -20.92 -19.95
N THR A 166 22.01 -21.12 -18.64
CA THR A 166 21.10 -20.44 -17.71
C THR A 166 21.89 -19.44 -16.87
N THR A 167 21.59 -18.16 -17.01
CA THR A 167 22.15 -17.11 -16.14
C THR A 167 21.39 -17.09 -14.82
N VAL A 168 22.02 -17.56 -13.73
CA VAL A 168 21.42 -17.67 -12.39
C VAL A 168 21.49 -16.34 -11.63
N SER A 169 22.55 -15.57 -11.88
CA SER A 169 22.74 -14.20 -11.40
C SER A 169 23.50 -13.44 -12.48
N GLY A 170 23.51 -12.09 -12.44
CA GLY A 170 24.10 -11.26 -13.50
C GLY A 170 25.55 -11.63 -13.88
N ASN A 171 26.27 -12.29 -12.98
CA ASN A 171 27.67 -12.71 -13.14
C ASN A 171 27.87 -14.23 -12.90
N LEU A 172 26.83 -15.05 -13.00
CA LEU A 172 26.92 -16.50 -12.80
C LEU A 172 26.08 -17.23 -13.85
N THR A 173 26.74 -17.92 -14.77
CA THR A 173 26.09 -18.71 -15.83
C THR A 173 26.36 -20.18 -15.59
N VAL A 174 25.30 -21.00 -15.69
CA VAL A 174 25.38 -22.44 -15.49
C VAL A 174 24.81 -23.14 -16.70
N TYR A 175 25.55 -24.13 -17.21
CA TYR A 175 25.12 -25.05 -18.24
C TYR A 175 25.13 -26.47 -17.69
N ILE A 176 24.08 -27.23 -18.00
CA ILE A 176 23.95 -28.63 -17.62
C ILE A 176 23.59 -29.39 -18.87
N ARG A 177 24.35 -30.44 -19.20
CA ARG A 177 24.09 -31.25 -20.39
C ARG A 177 22.80 -32.05 -20.27
N SER A 178 22.61 -32.75 -19.15
CA SER A 178 21.43 -33.58 -18.91
C SER A 178 21.23 -33.89 -17.43
N ARG A 179 19.98 -34.07 -17.01
CA ARG A 179 19.62 -34.55 -15.67
C ARG A 179 19.04 -35.96 -15.74
N ASP A 180 19.53 -36.86 -14.89
CA ASP A 180 18.95 -38.21 -14.74
C ASP A 180 17.63 -38.16 -13.92
N THR A 181 16.82 -39.21 -14.04
CA THR A 181 15.57 -39.42 -13.30
C THR A 181 15.77 -39.36 -11.77
N ASN A 182 16.98 -39.71 -11.31
CA ASN A 182 17.38 -39.63 -9.90
C ASN A 182 17.77 -38.21 -9.43
N GLY A 183 17.72 -37.21 -10.31
CA GLY A 183 18.07 -35.82 -10.02
C GLY A 183 19.57 -35.50 -10.04
N ILE A 184 20.40 -36.43 -10.51
CA ILE A 184 21.84 -36.22 -10.72
C ILE A 184 22.04 -35.42 -12.01
N LEU A 185 22.82 -34.36 -11.93
CA LEU A 185 23.20 -33.49 -13.03
C LEU A 185 24.45 -34.06 -13.70
N HIS A 186 24.50 -34.09 -15.03
CA HIS A 186 25.62 -34.59 -15.81
C HIS A 186 26.18 -33.49 -16.71
N GLY A 187 27.51 -33.43 -16.82
CA GLY A 187 28.21 -32.49 -17.70
C GLY A 187 27.87 -31.04 -17.35
N ILE A 188 28.46 -30.55 -16.27
CA ILE A 188 28.18 -29.23 -15.71
C ILE A 188 29.31 -28.29 -16.09
N LEU A 189 28.94 -27.12 -16.60
CA LEU A 189 29.85 -26.00 -16.81
C LEU A 189 29.28 -24.80 -16.04
N VAL A 190 30.12 -24.16 -15.23
CA VAL A 190 29.78 -22.95 -14.50
C VAL A 190 30.78 -21.88 -14.84
N GLU A 191 30.30 -20.74 -15.29
CA GLU A 191 31.06 -19.53 -15.52
C GLU A 191 30.74 -18.57 -14.37
N ASP A 192 31.75 -18.25 -13.56
CA ASP A 192 31.64 -17.47 -12.34
C ASP A 192 32.48 -16.19 -12.48
N ASP A 193 31.78 -15.10 -12.78
CA ASP A 193 32.28 -13.73 -12.97
C ASP A 193 32.02 -12.85 -11.73
N ARG A 194 31.77 -13.47 -10.57
CA ARG A 194 31.47 -12.72 -9.34
C ARG A 194 32.69 -11.95 -8.80
N ASP A 195 33.90 -12.38 -9.15
CA ASP A 195 35.13 -11.66 -8.87
C ASP A 195 35.58 -10.90 -10.13
N PRO A 196 35.59 -9.55 -10.13
CA PRO A 196 35.97 -8.76 -11.30
C PRO A 196 37.43 -8.96 -11.78
N ASP A 197 38.29 -9.43 -10.87
CA ASP A 197 39.73 -9.59 -11.09
C ASP A 197 40.10 -11.04 -11.46
N ALA A 198 39.16 -11.99 -11.28
CA ALA A 198 39.37 -13.42 -11.53
C ALA A 198 38.17 -14.07 -12.24
N HIS A 199 38.30 -14.26 -13.56
CA HIS A 199 37.31 -15.00 -14.34
C HIS A 199 37.49 -16.51 -14.08
N THR A 200 36.44 -17.16 -13.56
CA THR A 200 36.51 -18.58 -13.22
C THR A 200 35.56 -19.41 -14.08
N THR A 201 36.10 -20.41 -14.77
CA THR A 201 35.32 -21.49 -15.40
C THR A 201 35.45 -22.77 -14.57
N ILE A 202 34.33 -23.43 -14.28
CA ILE A 202 34.30 -24.69 -13.52
C ILE A 202 33.62 -25.76 -14.35
N LEU A 203 34.31 -26.88 -14.53
CA LEU A 203 33.83 -28.04 -15.26
C LEU A 203 33.68 -29.20 -14.28
N ALA A 204 32.58 -29.95 -14.36
CA ALA A 204 32.37 -31.14 -13.54
C ALA A 204 31.62 -32.24 -14.29
N GLU A 205 31.99 -33.50 -14.01
CA GLU A 205 31.34 -34.66 -14.61
C GLU A 205 29.91 -34.83 -14.13
N HIS A 206 29.71 -34.73 -12.81
CA HIS A 206 28.42 -34.92 -12.17
C HIS A 206 28.20 -33.93 -11.03
N GLY A 207 26.94 -33.68 -10.69
CA GLY A 207 26.60 -32.85 -9.55
C GLY A 207 25.24 -33.16 -8.96
N THR A 208 25.05 -32.75 -7.72
CA THR A 208 23.77 -32.87 -7.02
C THR A 208 23.37 -31.53 -6.43
N MET A 209 22.08 -31.21 -6.53
CA MET A 209 21.49 -30.03 -5.95
C MET A 209 21.08 -30.31 -4.51
N ILE A 210 21.59 -29.53 -3.58
CA ILE A 210 21.17 -29.56 -2.17
C ILE A 210 20.72 -28.17 -1.75
N ILE A 211 19.73 -28.13 -0.85
CA ILE A 211 19.29 -26.87 -0.24
C ILE A 211 19.84 -26.86 1.19
N VAL A 212 20.80 -25.97 1.47
CA VAL A 212 21.37 -25.78 2.80
C VAL A 212 20.96 -24.39 3.28
N ALA A 213 20.34 -24.29 4.46
CA ALA A 213 19.85 -23.01 5.01
C ALA A 213 18.94 -22.21 4.05
N ASN A 214 18.11 -22.91 3.26
CA ASN A 214 17.19 -22.32 2.27
C ASN A 214 17.90 -21.57 1.12
N GLN A 215 19.19 -21.85 0.88
CA GLN A 215 19.94 -21.44 -0.31
C GLN A 215 20.25 -22.67 -1.18
N PRO A 216 19.99 -22.61 -2.49
CA PRO A 216 20.33 -23.70 -3.39
C PRO A 216 21.85 -23.75 -3.63
N ARG A 217 22.43 -24.92 -3.41
CA ARG A 217 23.85 -25.19 -3.68
C ARG A 217 23.99 -26.38 -4.61
N VAL A 218 24.95 -26.31 -5.52
CA VAL A 218 25.35 -27.47 -6.33
C VAL A 218 26.61 -28.04 -5.72
N VAL A 219 26.56 -29.31 -5.34
CA VAL A 219 27.78 -30.07 -5.05
C VAL A 219 28.22 -30.72 -6.36
N LEU A 220 29.36 -30.28 -6.87
CA LEU A 220 30.04 -30.80 -8.04
C LEU A 220 31.02 -31.90 -7.64
N TYR A 221 31.10 -32.95 -8.44
CA TYR A 221 32.01 -34.07 -8.26
C TYR A 221 32.89 -34.24 -9.50
N ASN A 222 34.15 -34.59 -9.26
CA ASN A 222 35.17 -34.85 -10.29
C ASN A 222 35.23 -33.74 -11.34
N GLY A 223 35.88 -32.64 -10.98
CA GLY A 223 35.91 -31.45 -11.83
C GLY A 223 37.22 -30.68 -11.75
N SER A 224 37.31 -29.64 -12.57
CA SER A 224 38.38 -28.66 -12.56
C SER A 224 37.80 -27.25 -12.40
N ARG A 225 38.49 -26.42 -11.62
CA ARG A 225 38.29 -24.98 -11.55
C ARG A 225 39.45 -24.33 -12.29
N GLU A 226 39.14 -23.59 -13.33
CA GLU A 226 40.05 -22.87 -14.19
C GLU A 226 39.85 -21.38 -13.94
N GLU A 227 40.87 -20.71 -13.43
CA GLU A 227 40.82 -19.31 -13.04
C GLU A 227 41.87 -18.54 -13.82
N ILE A 228 41.45 -17.46 -14.49
CA ILE A 228 42.33 -16.59 -15.25
C ILE A 228 42.49 -15.30 -14.46
N ASP A 229 43.71 -15.08 -13.94
CA ASP A 229 44.09 -13.82 -13.29
C ASP A 229 44.19 -12.72 -14.35
N ARG A 230 43.39 -11.67 -14.20
CA ARG A 230 43.28 -10.57 -15.19
C ARG A 230 44.53 -9.70 -15.27
N HIS A 231 45.35 -9.65 -14.23
CA HIS A 231 46.58 -8.84 -14.18
C HIS A 231 47.78 -9.58 -14.73
N THR A 232 47.90 -10.87 -14.42
CA THR A 232 49.05 -11.68 -14.82
C THR A 232 48.82 -12.50 -16.09
N GLY A 233 47.55 -12.68 -16.50
CA GLY A 233 47.16 -13.52 -17.63
C GLY A 233 47.44 -15.01 -17.41
N ARG A 234 47.73 -15.42 -16.17
CA ARG A 234 48.08 -16.79 -15.83
C ARG A 234 46.80 -17.60 -15.61
N LEU A 235 46.76 -18.78 -16.24
CA LEU A 235 45.73 -19.77 -16.02
C LEU A 235 46.10 -20.65 -14.82
N ASN A 236 45.29 -20.61 -13.78
CA ASN A 236 45.39 -21.50 -12.63
C ASN A 236 44.33 -22.61 -12.77
N VAL A 237 44.77 -23.86 -12.77
CA VAL A 237 43.88 -25.03 -12.86
C VAL A 237 43.94 -25.83 -11.56
N LEU A 238 42.79 -25.97 -10.90
CA LEU A 238 42.62 -26.74 -9.68
C LEU A 238 41.66 -27.91 -9.93
N SER A 239 42.18 -29.14 -9.91
CA SER A 239 41.34 -30.34 -9.93
C SER A 239 40.77 -30.64 -8.54
N PHE A 240 39.49 -31.00 -8.47
CA PHE A 240 38.81 -31.33 -7.22
C PHE A 240 38.00 -32.62 -7.33
N GLY A 241 37.98 -33.39 -6.25
CA GLY A 241 37.05 -34.52 -6.12
C GLY A 241 35.63 -34.07 -5.75
N ARG A 242 35.51 -33.01 -4.94
CA ARG A 242 34.24 -32.39 -4.54
C ARG A 242 34.40 -30.89 -4.41
N ASN A 243 33.50 -30.13 -5.02
CA ASN A 243 33.40 -28.69 -4.85
C ASN A 243 31.93 -28.30 -4.62
N THR A 244 31.67 -27.26 -3.83
CA THR A 244 30.30 -26.79 -3.60
C THR A 244 30.19 -25.35 -4.08
N ILE A 245 29.31 -25.12 -5.06
CA ILE A 245 29.00 -23.79 -5.57
C ILE A 245 27.67 -23.36 -4.98
N ASP A 246 27.64 -22.16 -4.41
CA ASP A 246 26.40 -21.50 -4.05
C ASP A 246 25.78 -20.84 -5.30
N LEU A 247 24.59 -21.31 -5.67
CA LEU A 247 23.81 -20.77 -6.77
C LEU A 247 22.86 -19.67 -6.33
N SER A 248 22.76 -19.39 -5.03
CA SER A 248 22.12 -18.15 -4.63
C SER A 248 22.86 -17.01 -5.32
N SER A 249 22.10 -16.05 -5.82
CA SER A 249 22.69 -14.79 -6.23
C SER A 249 23.45 -14.28 -5.01
N SER A 250 24.78 -14.43 -5.02
CA SER A 250 25.66 -13.67 -4.16
C SER A 250 25.66 -12.25 -4.69
N ARG A 251 24.49 -11.61 -4.62
CA ARG A 251 24.43 -10.28 -4.08
C ARG A 251 24.90 -10.43 -2.63
N LYS A 252 26.23 -10.57 -2.47
CA LYS A 252 26.92 -9.98 -1.31
C LYS A 252 26.25 -8.63 -1.19
N GLU A 253 25.54 -8.37 -0.10
CA GLU A 253 25.33 -7.06 0.55
C GLU A 253 25.58 -5.79 -0.27
N ASP A 254 25.27 -5.75 -1.57
CA ASP A 254 24.88 -4.55 -2.27
C ASP A 254 23.54 -4.33 -1.62
N HIS A 255 23.59 -3.55 -0.55
CA HIS A 255 22.47 -3.00 0.18
C HIS A 255 21.32 -2.92 -0.82
N GLU A 256 20.45 -3.92 -0.80
CA GLU A 256 19.24 -3.88 -1.60
C GLU A 256 18.51 -2.77 -0.89
N GLU A 257 18.69 -1.54 -1.41
CA GLU A 257 18.29 -0.30 -0.77
C GLU A 257 16.84 -0.52 -0.36
N ARG A 258 16.65 -0.81 0.93
CA ARG A 258 15.36 -1.27 1.43
C ARG A 258 14.38 -0.19 1.05
N ASP A 259 13.32 -0.55 0.33
CA ASP A 259 12.37 0.47 -0.09
C ASP A 259 11.81 1.15 1.16
N ALA A 260 11.62 2.47 1.12
CA ALA A 260 11.09 3.22 2.27
C ALA A 260 9.70 2.72 2.66
N THR A 261 8.98 2.06 1.75
CA THR A 261 7.71 1.38 2.01
C THR A 261 7.84 0.12 2.88
N GLU A 262 9.05 -0.48 2.98
CA GLU A 262 9.33 -1.70 3.75
C GLU A 262 9.57 -1.42 5.23
N MET A 263 10.13 -0.27 5.57
CA MET A 263 10.62 -0.02 6.92
C MET A 263 9.49 0.30 7.91
N PRO A 264 9.55 -0.20 9.15
CA PRO A 264 8.65 0.23 10.21
C PRO A 264 8.92 1.71 10.57
N LEU A 265 7.95 2.35 11.22
CA LEU A 265 8.01 3.80 11.49
C LEU A 265 9.26 4.22 12.29
N HIS A 266 9.75 3.37 13.19
CA HIS A 266 10.94 3.68 13.99
C HIS A 266 12.22 3.74 13.15
N ASP A 267 12.41 2.77 12.25
CA ASP A 267 13.56 2.70 11.34
C ASP A 267 13.51 3.79 10.27
N LEU A 268 12.33 4.32 9.93
CA LEU A 268 12.19 5.45 9.00
C LEU A 268 12.75 6.77 9.54
N PHE A 269 12.63 7.02 10.84
CA PHE A 269 13.16 8.24 11.48
C PHE A 269 14.60 8.09 11.95
N HIS A 270 15.04 6.86 12.22
CA HIS A 270 16.40 6.53 12.63
C HIS A 270 16.96 5.37 11.79
N PRO A 271 17.13 5.56 10.47
CA PRO A 271 17.67 4.50 9.62
C PRO A 271 19.11 4.21 10.01
N ASP A 272 19.46 2.93 10.07
CA ASP A 272 20.84 2.51 10.31
C ASP A 272 21.75 3.11 9.21
N PRO A 273 22.84 3.82 9.58
CA PRO A 273 23.80 4.37 8.62
C PRO A 273 24.37 3.34 7.64
N HIS A 274 24.35 2.05 7.99
CA HIS A 274 24.80 0.96 7.14
C HIS A 274 23.72 0.46 6.18
N GLU A 275 22.43 0.78 6.37
CA GLU A 275 21.35 0.28 5.49
C GLU A 275 20.88 1.33 4.46
N VAL A 276 21.18 2.61 4.66
CA VAL A 276 20.63 3.71 3.85
C VAL A 276 21.72 4.70 3.43
N SER A 277 21.83 4.92 2.10
CA SER A 277 22.67 5.96 1.51
C SER A 277 22.32 7.35 2.08
N GLU A 278 23.33 8.16 2.41
CA GLU A 278 23.10 9.50 2.98
C GLU A 278 22.24 10.40 2.09
N ARG A 279 22.23 10.15 0.77
CA ARG A 279 21.42 10.87 -0.21
C ARG A 279 19.92 10.55 -0.12
N ASP A 280 19.57 9.36 0.35
CA ASP A 280 18.18 8.89 0.39
C ASP A 280 17.53 9.01 1.76
N ARG A 281 18.30 9.31 2.83
CA ARG A 281 17.77 9.56 4.19
C ARG A 281 16.59 10.54 4.23
N GLY A 282 16.61 11.57 3.37
CA GLY A 282 15.50 12.52 3.24
C GLY A 282 14.18 11.87 2.79
N LYS A 283 14.24 10.90 1.88
CA LYS A 283 13.07 10.16 1.38
C LYS A 283 12.45 9.29 2.47
N PHE A 284 13.27 8.60 3.27
CA PHE A 284 12.79 7.77 4.39
C PHE A 284 12.08 8.60 5.47
N ALA A 285 12.67 9.73 5.87
CA ALA A 285 12.03 10.62 6.82
C ALA A 285 10.69 11.16 6.29
N VAL A 286 10.63 11.53 5.01
CA VAL A 286 9.40 12.02 4.36
C VAL A 286 8.33 10.94 4.29
N GLU A 287 8.70 9.69 3.99
CA GLU A 287 7.78 8.56 4.03
C GLU A 287 7.24 8.33 5.46
N GLY A 288 8.09 8.44 6.48
CA GLY A 288 7.66 8.41 7.89
C GLY A 288 6.61 9.48 8.22
N TRP A 289 6.87 10.73 7.81
CA TRP A 289 5.90 11.82 7.97
C TRP A 289 4.62 11.58 7.18
N HIS A 290 4.73 11.12 5.94
CA HIS A 290 3.59 10.82 5.07
C HIS A 290 2.71 9.73 5.68
N ARG A 291 3.27 8.67 6.26
CA ARG A 291 2.50 7.62 6.96
C ARG A 291 1.74 8.13 8.17
N MET A 292 2.23 9.17 8.83
CA MET A 292 1.52 9.82 9.94
C MET A 292 0.40 10.73 9.47
N THR A 293 0.59 11.41 8.33
CA THR A 293 -0.37 12.39 7.79
C THR A 293 -1.41 11.78 6.86
N SER A 294 -1.10 10.69 6.15
CA SER A 294 -1.98 10.10 5.15
C SER A 294 -3.33 9.65 5.72
N PRO A 295 -3.45 9.08 6.94
CA PRO A 295 -4.75 8.75 7.51
C PRO A 295 -5.59 9.99 7.85
N LEU A 296 -4.95 11.14 8.08
CA LEU A 296 -5.65 12.40 8.34
C LEU A 296 -6.29 12.98 7.06
N THR A 297 -5.77 12.64 5.88
CA THR A 297 -6.39 13.06 4.61
C THR A 297 -7.80 12.50 4.44
N VAL A 298 -8.10 11.34 5.04
CA VAL A 298 -9.46 10.75 5.09
C VAL A 298 -10.44 11.76 5.69
N LEU A 299 -10.05 12.45 6.76
CA LEU A 299 -10.87 13.47 7.42
C LEU A 299 -11.11 14.66 6.49
N SER A 300 -10.05 15.17 5.86
CA SER A 300 -10.13 16.29 4.94
C SER A 300 -11.02 16.00 3.73
N PHE A 301 -10.83 14.87 3.06
CA PHE A 301 -11.62 14.52 1.88
C PHE A 301 -13.08 14.27 2.24
N ALA A 302 -13.35 13.54 3.32
CA ALA A 302 -14.71 13.31 3.79
C ALA A 302 -15.46 14.61 4.13
N LEU A 303 -14.78 15.55 4.80
CA LEU A 303 -15.35 16.85 5.14
C LEU A 303 -15.64 17.71 3.89
N ILE A 304 -14.78 17.67 2.88
CA ILE A 304 -15.05 18.30 1.57
C ILE A 304 -16.34 17.73 0.97
N GLY A 305 -16.51 16.41 1.01
CA GLY A 305 -17.74 15.72 0.55
C GLY A 305 -18.99 16.17 1.32
N LEU A 306 -18.92 16.20 2.65
CA LEU A 306 -20.02 16.66 3.51
C LEU A 306 -20.40 18.11 3.25
N VAL A 307 -19.43 19.02 3.24
CA VAL A 307 -19.66 20.46 3.04
C VAL A 307 -20.26 20.74 1.66
N CYS A 308 -19.78 20.05 0.63
CA CYS A 308 -20.27 20.18 -0.75
C CYS A 308 -21.78 19.93 -0.85
N VAL A 309 -22.29 18.87 -0.20
CA VAL A 309 -23.71 18.51 -0.25
C VAL A 309 -24.53 19.27 0.79
N LEU A 310 -24.01 19.43 2.01
CA LEU A 310 -24.78 20.00 3.12
C LEU A 310 -24.97 21.52 3.01
N ARG A 311 -24.01 22.28 2.44
CA ARG A 311 -24.17 23.73 2.23
C ARG A 311 -24.86 24.09 0.90
N GLY A 312 -25.03 23.11 0.02
CA GLY A 312 -25.57 23.36 -1.30
C GLY A 312 -27.05 23.76 -1.26
N ALA A 313 -27.40 24.95 -1.76
CA ALA A 313 -28.79 25.32 -2.02
C ALA A 313 -29.47 24.29 -2.95
N PHE A 314 -30.69 23.88 -2.62
CA PHE A 314 -31.46 22.91 -3.39
C PHE A 314 -31.65 23.37 -4.84
N SER A 315 -31.25 22.54 -5.80
CA SER A 315 -31.56 22.75 -7.22
C SER A 315 -32.50 21.64 -7.71
N ARG A 316 -33.60 22.03 -8.35
CA ARG A 316 -34.61 21.12 -8.89
C ARG A 316 -34.09 20.23 -10.04
N HIS A 317 -33.02 20.67 -10.72
CA HIS A 317 -32.24 19.85 -11.64
C HIS A 317 -30.93 19.49 -10.95
N GLY A 318 -30.59 18.19 -10.91
CA GLY A 318 -29.44 17.65 -10.18
C GLY A 318 -28.16 18.41 -10.53
N ASN A 319 -27.68 19.24 -9.62
CA ASN A 319 -26.52 20.09 -9.88
C ASN A 319 -25.23 19.27 -9.76
N ILE A 320 -24.81 18.69 -10.89
CA ILE A 320 -23.56 17.92 -11.03
C ILE A 320 -22.31 18.77 -10.76
N THR A 321 -22.40 20.09 -10.92
CA THR A 321 -21.24 20.99 -10.80
C THR A 321 -20.58 20.93 -9.42
N ARG A 322 -21.38 20.80 -8.34
CA ARG A 322 -20.85 20.76 -6.97
C ARG A 322 -20.10 19.45 -6.67
N PRO A 323 -20.68 18.25 -6.89
CA PRO A 323 -19.93 17.00 -6.81
C PRO A 323 -18.69 16.98 -7.69
N MET A 324 -18.76 17.51 -8.92
CA MET A 324 -17.59 17.62 -9.80
C MET A 324 -16.50 18.51 -9.20
N LEU A 325 -16.85 19.68 -8.67
CA LEU A 325 -15.89 20.57 -8.02
C LEU A 325 -15.23 19.90 -6.81
N ALA A 326 -16.00 19.17 -5.99
CA ALA A 326 -15.46 18.42 -4.86
C ALA A 326 -14.48 17.34 -5.29
N ILE A 327 -14.84 16.55 -6.32
CA ILE A 327 -13.95 15.53 -6.89
C ILE A 327 -12.67 16.19 -7.43
N LEU A 328 -12.78 17.27 -8.20
CA LEU A 328 -11.63 17.98 -8.76
C LEU A 328 -10.74 18.58 -7.67
N THR A 329 -11.33 19.05 -6.57
CA THR A 329 -10.59 19.53 -5.39
C THR A 329 -9.81 18.40 -4.73
N VAL A 330 -10.44 17.25 -4.49
CA VAL A 330 -9.76 16.08 -3.91
C VAL A 330 -8.68 15.53 -4.83
N VAL A 331 -8.93 15.47 -6.13
CA VAL A 331 -7.91 15.09 -7.13
C VAL A 331 -6.74 16.08 -7.13
N GLY A 332 -7.01 17.38 -7.02
CA GLY A 332 -5.98 18.41 -6.90
C GLY A 332 -5.15 18.26 -5.62
N LEU A 333 -5.78 17.94 -4.49
CA LEU A 333 -5.08 17.65 -3.22
C LEU A 333 -4.22 16.38 -3.34
N LEU A 334 -4.73 15.31 -3.95
CA LEU A 334 -3.94 14.10 -4.21
C LEU A 334 -2.69 14.40 -5.06
N ALA A 335 -2.86 15.18 -6.14
CA ALA A 335 -1.73 15.60 -6.98
C ALA A 335 -0.73 16.48 -6.22
N LEU A 336 -1.22 17.39 -5.39
CA LEU A 336 -0.39 18.23 -4.52
C LEU A 336 0.38 17.38 -3.51
N SER A 337 -0.26 16.39 -2.88
CA SER A 337 0.39 15.48 -1.93
C SER A 337 1.56 14.73 -2.56
N LEU A 338 1.37 14.16 -3.77
CA LEU A 338 2.44 13.50 -4.53
C LEU A 338 3.59 14.45 -4.88
N MET A 339 3.27 15.69 -5.28
CA MET A 339 4.26 16.71 -5.58
C MET A 339 5.07 17.09 -4.34
N LEU A 340 4.40 17.25 -3.19
CA LEU A 340 5.06 17.58 -1.91
C LEU A 340 5.94 16.45 -1.41
N GLN A 341 5.52 15.19 -1.54
CA GLN A 341 6.35 14.03 -1.20
C GLN A 341 7.63 14.01 -2.05
N ASN A 342 7.52 14.25 -3.36
CA ASN A 342 8.69 14.27 -4.26
C ASN A 342 9.66 15.41 -3.94
N LEU A 343 9.13 16.61 -3.66
CA LEU A 343 9.94 17.79 -3.32
C LEU A 343 10.56 17.70 -1.92
N ALA A 344 9.79 17.25 -0.92
CA ALA A 344 10.26 17.11 0.44
C ALA A 344 11.36 16.05 0.56
N GLY A 345 11.32 15.00 -0.27
CA GLY A 345 12.40 14.01 -0.35
C GLY A 345 13.76 14.60 -0.74
N ARG A 346 13.78 15.79 -1.37
CA ARG A 346 15.00 16.56 -1.70
C ARG A 346 15.30 17.68 -0.70
N ASN A 347 14.30 18.19 0.01
CA ASN A 347 14.44 19.27 0.98
C ASN A 347 13.48 19.07 2.17
N LEU A 348 14.06 18.65 3.30
CA LEU A 348 13.33 18.39 4.56
C LEU A 348 12.62 19.63 5.13
N ALA A 349 12.98 20.86 4.72
CA ALA A 349 12.28 22.07 5.16
C ALA A 349 10.81 22.13 4.70
N LEU A 350 10.42 21.31 3.71
CA LEU A 350 9.05 21.24 3.19
C LEU A 350 8.14 20.28 3.98
N VAL A 351 8.67 19.52 4.94
CA VAL A 351 7.90 18.58 5.78
C VAL A 351 6.67 19.23 6.47
N PRO A 352 6.74 20.44 7.04
CA PRO A 352 5.56 21.09 7.63
C PRO A 352 4.42 21.29 6.63
N LEU A 353 4.73 21.43 5.33
CA LEU A 353 3.71 21.60 4.29
C LEU A 353 2.87 20.34 4.08
N ILE A 354 3.42 19.15 4.35
CA ILE A 354 2.70 17.87 4.29
C ILE A 354 1.59 17.84 5.35
N TRP A 355 1.88 18.31 6.57
CA TRP A 355 0.89 18.43 7.65
C TRP A 355 -0.19 19.45 7.32
N ILE A 356 0.21 20.59 6.75
CA ILE A 356 -0.73 21.63 6.33
C ILE A 356 -1.65 21.08 5.24
N GLU A 357 -1.13 20.42 4.21
CA GLU A 357 -1.92 19.81 3.14
C GLU A 357 -2.93 18.79 3.67
N ALA A 358 -2.50 17.92 4.60
CA ALA A 358 -3.36 16.89 5.15
C ALA A 358 -4.49 17.43 6.05
N LEU A 359 -4.26 18.49 6.82
CA LEU A 359 -5.20 18.99 7.85
C LEU A 359 -5.97 20.25 7.46
N LEU A 360 -5.33 21.18 6.75
CA LEU A 360 -5.92 22.51 6.48
C LEU A 360 -7.25 22.42 5.73
N PRO A 361 -7.43 21.60 4.67
CA PRO A 361 -8.72 21.49 4.00
C PRO A 361 -9.82 20.99 4.95
N GLY A 362 -9.50 19.99 5.79
CA GLY A 362 -10.42 19.48 6.80
C GLY A 362 -10.81 20.53 7.84
N ILE A 363 -9.84 21.29 8.38
CA ILE A 363 -10.10 22.37 9.33
C ILE A 363 -11.00 23.45 8.70
N VAL A 364 -10.69 23.88 7.48
CA VAL A 364 -11.51 24.87 6.74
C VAL A 364 -12.93 24.35 6.55
N CYS A 365 -13.11 23.12 6.08
CA CYS A 365 -14.43 22.53 5.90
C CYS A 365 -15.19 22.37 7.22
N LEU A 366 -14.50 22.00 8.30
CA LEU A 366 -15.09 21.90 9.63
C LEU A 366 -15.59 23.28 10.09
N VAL A 367 -14.76 24.32 10.02
CA VAL A 367 -15.16 25.70 10.37
C VAL A 367 -16.37 26.15 9.54
N LEU A 368 -16.39 25.88 8.24
CA LEU A 368 -17.53 26.22 7.37
C LEU A 368 -18.82 25.51 7.77
N LEU A 369 -18.74 24.30 8.34
CA LEU A 369 -19.88 23.54 8.84
C LEU A 369 -20.41 24.11 10.17
N PHE A 370 -19.51 24.55 11.06
CA PHE A 370 -19.88 25.21 12.32
C PHE A 370 -20.39 26.65 12.15
N ALA A 371 -19.90 27.39 11.15
CA ALA A 371 -20.28 28.78 10.90
C ALA A 371 -21.80 28.96 10.65
N GLU A 372 -22.49 27.95 10.10
CA GLU A 372 -23.95 28.02 9.88
C GLU A 372 -24.76 28.13 11.18
N GLN A 373 -24.29 27.55 12.29
CA GLN A 373 -24.98 27.67 13.57
C GLN A 373 -24.99 29.11 14.09
N TRP A 374 -23.93 29.87 13.81
CA TRP A 374 -23.81 31.26 14.24
C TRP A 374 -24.72 32.20 13.45
N THR A 375 -24.91 31.95 12.15
CA THR A 375 -25.75 32.80 11.29
C THR A 375 -27.23 32.45 11.35
N GLY A 376 -27.59 31.20 11.66
CA GLY A 376 -28.99 30.76 11.76
C GLY A 376 -29.76 31.34 12.97
N GLY A 377 -29.05 31.78 14.01
CA GLY A 377 -29.64 32.35 15.23
C GLY A 377 -30.11 33.81 15.14
N SER A 378 -29.75 34.56 14.08
CA SER A 378 -30.06 35.99 14.00
C SER A 378 -31.30 36.35 13.17
N SER A 379 -31.91 35.39 12.46
CA SER A 379 -33.01 35.67 11.52
C SER A 379 -34.42 35.54 12.12
N THR A 380 -34.59 35.00 13.32
CA THR A 380 -35.93 34.73 13.90
C THR A 380 -36.44 35.80 14.86
N ARG A 381 -35.74 36.94 15.03
CA ARG A 381 -36.14 38.02 15.96
C ARG A 381 -36.59 39.33 15.29
N LYS A 382 -36.68 39.38 13.95
CA LYS A 382 -37.19 40.53 13.20
C LYS A 382 -38.27 40.04 12.24
N ASN A 383 -39.50 39.90 12.74
CA ASN A 383 -40.76 40.10 12.02
C ASN A 383 -41.90 39.51 12.86
N SER A 384 -42.37 40.30 13.83
CA SER A 384 -43.74 40.23 14.33
C SER A 384 -44.29 41.66 14.22
N PRO A 385 -45.23 41.95 13.31
CA PRO A 385 -46.04 43.15 13.42
C PRO A 385 -46.94 43.10 14.66
#